data_AF-K2GMA3-F1
#
_entry.id   AF-K2GMA3-F1
#
_cell.length_a   1.000
_cell.length_b   1.000
_cell.length_c   1.000
_cell.angle_alpha   90.00
_cell.angle_beta   90.00
_cell.angle_gamma   90.00
#
_symmetry.space_group_name_H-M   'P 1'
#
loop_
_entity.id
_entity.type
_entity.pdbx_description
1 polymer ?
#
loop_
_entity_poly.entity_id
_entity_poly.type
_entity_poly.pdbx_seq_one_letter_code
_entity_poly.pdbx_strand_id
1 'polypeptide(L)'
;FISVLILILLFENSANLASAYGVAVTMTMLCGTILISILAYGFWRWPVWKVALFAVPFLALDLVFVASTSLKIASGGWVPILIGAVLFTILMTWKDGRALVLNRLEQDALPIDLFIKSISMGEGTKFVPGDAIFLTGTPNIVPHAMLHNIKHNKVLHERNIMLTVITRDIPFVDRQDRIELEKLSEHFYRVFIYYGFKDQPNIPEALQQAYEQWDFEYDLMQISFFISRERIMHTVGEGMAPWREKLFISMQRNTSPVSDFYQIPPNRVVELGTQIQM
;
A
#
# COMPACT_ATOMS: atom_id res chain seq x y z
N PHE A 1 -14.57 21.70 -12.02
CA PHE A 1 -15.01 22.72 -13.00
C PHE A 1 -14.03 22.90 -14.16
N ILE A 2 -12.74 23.16 -13.93
CA ILE A 2 -11.75 23.35 -15.01
C ILE A 2 -11.65 22.12 -15.94
N SER A 3 -11.62 20.90 -15.41
CA SER A 3 -11.57 19.68 -16.23
C SER A 3 -12.79 19.49 -17.14
N VAL A 4 -13.95 19.99 -16.73
CA VAL A 4 -15.20 19.93 -17.52
C VAL A 4 -15.14 20.93 -18.68
N LEU A 5 -14.61 22.13 -18.43
CA LEU A 5 -14.35 23.13 -19.48
C LEU A 5 -13.35 22.62 -20.52
N ILE A 6 -12.27 21.96 -20.08
CA ILE A 6 -11.28 21.33 -20.98
C ILE A 6 -11.95 20.25 -21.83
N LEU A 7 -12.80 19.40 -21.24
CA LEU A 7 -13.54 18.38 -21.97
C LEU A 7 -14.49 18.98 -23.03
N ILE A 8 -15.23 20.04 -22.68
CA ILE A 8 -16.15 20.70 -23.62
C ILE A 8 -15.39 21.32 -24.79
N LEU A 9 -14.25 21.99 -24.52
CA LEU A 9 -13.39 22.59 -25.55
C LEU A 9 -12.69 21.53 -26.42
N LEU A 10 -12.38 20.35 -25.86
CA LEU A 10 -11.71 19.28 -26.62
C LEU A 10 -12.68 18.54 -27.55
N PHE A 11 -13.94 18.35 -27.12
CA PHE A 11 -14.91 17.60 -27.90
C PHE A 11 -15.67 18.45 -28.91
N GLU A 12 -15.91 19.74 -28.60
CA GLU A 12 -16.61 20.79 -29.37
C GLU A 12 -18.04 20.46 -29.85
N ASN A 13 -18.33 19.19 -30.09
CA ASN A 13 -19.55 18.65 -30.69
C ASN A 13 -20.00 17.39 -29.91
N SER A 14 -21.29 17.30 -29.62
CA SER A 14 -21.91 16.19 -28.88
C SER A 14 -21.70 14.82 -29.54
N ALA A 15 -21.52 14.78 -30.86
CA ALA A 15 -21.24 13.54 -31.60
C ALA A 15 -19.87 12.93 -31.26
N ASN A 16 -18.86 13.76 -31.04
CA ASN A 16 -17.51 13.31 -30.67
C ASN A 16 -17.51 12.78 -29.23
N LEU A 17 -18.25 13.44 -28.34
CA LEU A 17 -18.42 13.00 -26.95
C LEU A 17 -19.16 11.65 -26.85
N ALA A 18 -20.22 11.48 -27.65
CA ALA A 18 -20.94 10.20 -27.73
C ALA A 18 -20.04 9.07 -28.28
N SER A 19 -19.16 9.39 -29.23
CA SER A 19 -18.19 8.43 -29.77
C SER A 19 -17.16 7.99 -28.72
N ALA A 20 -16.65 8.92 -27.91
CA ALA A 20 -15.74 8.60 -26.80
C ALA A 20 -16.40 7.72 -25.73
N TYR A 21 -17.61 8.05 -25.31
CA TYR A 21 -18.36 7.21 -24.37
C TYR A 21 -18.60 5.82 -24.94
N GLY A 22 -18.99 5.72 -26.21
CA GLY A 22 -19.21 4.44 -26.90
C GLY A 22 -17.97 3.55 -26.87
N VAL A 23 -16.80 4.06 -27.25
CA VAL A 23 -15.54 3.30 -27.22
C VAL A 23 -15.23 2.79 -25.80
N ALA A 24 -15.32 3.65 -24.80
CA ALA A 24 -15.04 3.29 -23.41
C ALA A 24 -15.97 2.19 -22.90
N VAL A 25 -17.29 2.33 -23.13
CA VAL A 25 -18.29 1.34 -22.67
C VAL A 25 -18.14 0.01 -23.39
N THR A 26 -17.94 0.00 -24.71
CA THR A 26 -17.76 -1.27 -25.42
C THR A 26 -16.50 -2.01 -24.98
N MET A 27 -15.44 -1.28 -24.63
CA MET A 27 -14.21 -1.88 -24.11
C MET A 27 -14.41 -2.44 -22.69
N THR A 28 -15.14 -1.73 -21.82
CA THR A 28 -15.43 -2.24 -20.47
C THR A 28 -16.38 -3.44 -20.49
N MET A 29 -17.34 -3.48 -21.42
CA MET A 29 -18.20 -4.66 -21.63
C MET A 29 -17.36 -5.88 -22.05
N LEU A 30 -16.47 -5.73 -23.03
CA LEU A 30 -15.56 -6.79 -23.46
C LEU A 30 -14.69 -7.30 -22.29
N CYS A 31 -14.08 -6.38 -21.52
CA CYS A 31 -13.31 -6.75 -20.33
C CYS A 31 -14.17 -7.49 -19.29
N GLY A 32 -15.41 -7.06 -19.08
CA GLY A 32 -16.37 -7.69 -18.17
C GLY A 32 -16.71 -9.12 -18.59
N THR A 33 -16.98 -9.35 -19.88
CA THR A 33 -17.23 -10.69 -20.43
C THR A 33 -16.03 -11.61 -20.26
N ILE A 34 -14.81 -11.11 -20.46
CA ILE A 34 -13.58 -11.89 -20.22
C ILE A 34 -13.43 -12.22 -18.73
N LEU A 35 -13.57 -11.23 -17.85
CA LEU A 35 -13.43 -11.38 -16.39
C LEU A 35 -14.44 -12.37 -15.83
N ILE A 36 -15.71 -12.27 -16.21
CA ILE A 36 -16.75 -13.18 -15.71
C ILE A 36 -16.55 -14.59 -16.28
N SER A 37 -16.01 -14.74 -17.49
CA SER A 37 -15.67 -16.05 -18.06
C SER A 37 -14.53 -16.71 -17.30
N ILE A 38 -13.48 -15.96 -16.95
CA ILE A 38 -12.38 -16.43 -16.11
C ILE A 38 -12.89 -16.78 -14.71
N LEU A 39 -13.75 -15.95 -14.12
CA LEU A 39 -14.34 -16.18 -12.80
C LEU A 39 -15.23 -17.44 -12.80
N ALA A 40 -16.08 -17.61 -13.81
CA ALA A 40 -16.96 -18.77 -13.94
C ALA A 40 -16.16 -20.07 -14.10
N TYR A 41 -15.05 -20.04 -14.85
CA TYR A 41 -14.16 -21.18 -15.00
C TYR A 41 -13.32 -21.46 -13.75
N GLY A 42 -12.64 -20.45 -13.21
CA GLY A 42 -11.67 -20.62 -12.13
C GLY A 42 -12.30 -20.73 -10.74
N PHE A 43 -13.23 -19.83 -10.40
CA PHE A 43 -13.81 -19.74 -9.07
C PHE A 43 -15.10 -20.55 -8.93
N TRP A 44 -16.03 -20.43 -9.88
CA TRP A 44 -17.28 -21.21 -9.86
C TRP A 44 -17.15 -22.64 -10.41
N ARG A 45 -15.98 -22.98 -10.98
CA ARG A 45 -15.65 -24.32 -11.50
C ARG A 45 -16.69 -24.85 -12.50
N TRP A 46 -17.26 -23.98 -13.33
CA TRP A 46 -18.18 -24.41 -14.37
C TRP A 46 -17.46 -25.27 -15.41
N PRO A 47 -18.09 -26.37 -15.89
CA PRO A 47 -17.52 -27.14 -16.97
C PRO A 47 -17.40 -26.26 -18.22
N VAL A 48 -16.33 -26.47 -19.01
CA VAL A 48 -15.95 -25.62 -20.15
C VAL A 48 -17.11 -25.36 -21.12
N TRP A 49 -17.99 -26.34 -21.33
CA TRP A 49 -19.15 -26.17 -22.21
C TRP A 49 -20.14 -25.10 -21.72
N LYS A 50 -20.39 -24.99 -20.40
CA LYS A 50 -21.27 -23.96 -19.83
C LYS A 50 -20.64 -22.58 -19.95
N VAL A 51 -19.33 -22.51 -19.69
CA VAL A 51 -18.57 -21.27 -19.87
C VAL A 51 -18.58 -20.86 -21.34
N ALA A 52 -18.35 -21.78 -22.28
CA ALA A 52 -18.37 -21.50 -23.71
C ALA A 52 -19.77 -21.07 -24.19
N LEU A 53 -20.83 -21.74 -23.72
CA LEU A 53 -22.21 -21.39 -24.05
C LEU A 53 -22.57 -19.95 -23.65
N PHE A 54 -22.02 -19.47 -22.52
CA PHE A 54 -22.17 -18.09 -22.09
C PHE A 54 -21.17 -17.15 -22.79
N ALA A 55 -19.88 -17.46 -22.77
CA ALA A 55 -18.82 -16.57 -23.22
C ALA A 55 -18.85 -16.31 -24.72
N VAL A 56 -19.13 -17.32 -25.55
CA VAL A 56 -19.08 -17.20 -27.01
C VAL A 56 -20.08 -16.17 -27.57
N PRO A 57 -21.39 -16.21 -27.25
CA PRO A 57 -22.33 -15.23 -27.77
C PRO A 57 -22.04 -13.81 -27.26
N PHE A 58 -21.68 -13.65 -25.99
CA PHE A 58 -21.35 -12.34 -25.42
C PHE A 58 -20.06 -11.77 -26.01
N LEU A 59 -18.99 -12.57 -26.12
CA LEU A 59 -17.75 -12.14 -26.78
C LEU A 59 -17.99 -11.80 -28.25
N ALA A 60 -18.83 -12.56 -28.97
CA ALA A 60 -19.16 -12.24 -30.35
C ALA A 60 -19.85 -10.87 -30.47
N LEU A 61 -20.83 -10.58 -29.61
CA LEU A 61 -21.49 -9.27 -29.57
C LEU A 61 -20.53 -8.14 -29.19
N ASP A 62 -19.71 -8.35 -28.15
CA ASP A 62 -18.73 -7.37 -27.70
C ASP A 62 -17.70 -7.07 -28.79
N LEU A 63 -17.21 -8.10 -29.51
CA LEU A 63 -16.30 -7.92 -30.63
C LEU A 63 -16.93 -7.15 -31.79
N VAL A 64 -18.21 -7.39 -32.11
CA VAL A 64 -18.95 -6.61 -33.11
C VAL A 64 -19.09 -5.15 -32.67
N PHE A 65 -19.42 -4.91 -31.40
CA PHE A 65 -19.55 -3.56 -30.87
C PHE A 65 -18.20 -2.82 -30.83
N VAL A 66 -17.13 -3.48 -30.37
CA VAL A 66 -15.78 -2.92 -30.37
C VAL A 66 -15.31 -2.66 -31.80
N ALA A 67 -15.58 -3.55 -32.75
CA ALA A 67 -15.27 -3.31 -34.16
C ALA A 67 -16.02 -2.09 -34.71
N SER A 68 -17.31 -1.96 -34.39
CA SER A 68 -18.14 -0.81 -34.80
C SER A 68 -17.65 0.51 -34.20
N THR A 69 -17.29 0.51 -32.91
CA THR A 69 -16.79 1.72 -32.23
C THR A 69 -15.34 2.03 -32.58
N SER A 70 -14.54 1.04 -33.02
CA SER A 70 -13.16 1.25 -33.46
C SER A 70 -13.04 2.24 -34.63
N LEU A 71 -14.02 2.23 -35.54
CA LEU A 71 -14.09 3.15 -36.68
C LEU A 71 -14.27 4.61 -36.24
N LYS A 72 -14.80 4.83 -35.03
CA LYS A 72 -15.04 6.15 -34.44
C LYS A 72 -13.90 6.62 -33.53
N ILE A 73 -12.80 5.86 -33.44
CA ILE A 73 -11.62 6.26 -32.66
C ILE A 73 -11.02 7.55 -33.22
N ALA A 74 -10.92 7.66 -34.55
CA ALA A 74 -10.38 8.83 -35.22
C ALA A 74 -11.24 10.10 -35.01
N SER A 75 -12.56 9.95 -34.85
CA SER A 75 -13.51 11.07 -34.68
C SER A 75 -13.76 11.48 -33.23
N GLY A 76 -13.00 10.94 -32.26
CA GLY A 76 -13.09 11.36 -30.85
C GLY A 76 -12.89 10.24 -29.82
N GLY A 77 -12.92 8.96 -30.25
CA GLY A 77 -12.67 7.83 -29.36
C GLY A 77 -11.22 7.70 -28.87
N TRP A 78 -10.27 8.45 -29.44
CA TRP A 78 -8.88 8.48 -28.99
C TRP A 78 -8.70 9.15 -27.61
N VAL A 79 -9.59 10.07 -27.23
CA VAL A 79 -9.50 10.81 -25.95
C VAL A 79 -9.56 9.90 -24.72
N PRO A 80 -10.58 9.04 -24.54
CA PRO A 80 -10.64 8.13 -23.38
C PRO A 80 -9.48 7.12 -23.38
N ILE A 81 -9.00 6.70 -24.55
CA ILE A 81 -7.82 5.83 -24.67
C ILE A 81 -6.57 6.56 -24.16
N LEU A 82 -6.37 7.82 -24.57
CA LEU A 82 -5.26 8.65 -24.10
C LEU A 82 -5.31 8.85 -22.58
N ILE A 83 -6.48 9.21 -22.03
CA ILE A 83 -6.67 9.37 -20.58
C ILE A 83 -6.36 8.06 -19.86
N GLY A 84 -6.88 6.93 -20.36
CA GLY A 84 -6.60 5.60 -19.84
C GLY A 84 -5.12 5.26 -19.87
N ALA A 85 -4.41 5.55 -20.97
CA ALA A 85 -2.98 5.31 -21.11
C ALA A 85 -2.15 6.17 -20.14
N VAL A 86 -2.51 7.44 -19.95
CA VAL A 86 -1.86 8.33 -18.99
C VAL A 86 -2.06 7.82 -17.56
N LEU A 87 -3.30 7.52 -17.17
CA LEU A 87 -3.60 6.99 -15.84
C LEU A 87 -2.94 5.64 -15.59
N PHE A 88 -2.96 4.74 -16.58
CA PHE A 88 -2.27 3.46 -16.52
C PHE A 88 -0.77 3.65 -16.32
N THR A 89 -0.14 4.57 -17.04
CA THR A 89 1.28 4.88 -16.91
C THR A 89 1.61 5.41 -15.51
N ILE A 90 0.76 6.27 -14.94
CA ILE A 90 0.89 6.79 -13.58
C ILE A 90 0.81 5.64 -12.56
N LEU A 91 -0.25 4.82 -12.64
CA LEU A 91 -0.47 3.70 -11.73
C LEU A 91 0.63 2.63 -11.83
N MET A 92 1.06 2.29 -13.03
CA MET A 92 2.14 1.32 -13.26
C MET A 92 3.47 1.84 -12.74
N THR A 93 3.75 3.14 -12.92
CA THR A 93 4.92 3.81 -12.34
C THR A 93 4.89 3.80 -10.81
N TRP A 94 3.73 4.04 -10.20
CA TRP A 94 3.57 3.91 -8.75
C TRP A 94 3.81 2.48 -8.26
N LYS A 95 3.18 1.49 -8.90
CA LYS A 95 3.32 0.06 -8.54
C LYS A 95 4.78 -0.39 -8.61
N ASP A 96 5.45 -0.12 -9.73
CA ASP A 96 6.84 -0.53 -9.94
C ASP A 96 7.79 0.22 -9.01
N GLY A 97 7.57 1.53 -8.79
CA GLY A 97 8.37 2.33 -7.86
C GLY A 97 8.26 1.83 -6.41
N ARG A 98 7.04 1.50 -5.95
CA ARG A 98 6.82 0.90 -4.63
C ARG A 98 7.50 -0.46 -4.49
N ALA A 99 7.42 -1.31 -5.51
CA ALA A 99 8.08 -2.61 -5.50
C ALA A 99 9.62 -2.48 -5.43
N LEU A 100 10.19 -1.53 -6.16
CA LEU A 100 11.63 -1.27 -6.14
C LEU A 100 12.12 -0.79 -4.77
N VAL A 101 11.36 0.10 -4.12
CA VAL A 101 11.66 0.58 -2.76
C VAL A 101 11.61 -0.58 -1.76
N LEU A 102 10.56 -1.41 -1.81
CA LEU A 102 10.42 -2.57 -0.93
C LEU A 102 11.58 -3.55 -1.10
N ASN A 103 11.95 -3.88 -2.34
CA ASN A 103 13.06 -4.80 -2.61
C ASN A 103 14.41 -4.28 -2.06
N ARG A 104 14.66 -2.97 -2.12
CA ARG A 104 15.90 -2.38 -1.56
C ARG A 104 15.92 -2.41 -0.04
N LEU A 105 14.79 -2.13 0.59
CA LEU A 105 14.64 -2.26 2.04
C LEU A 105 14.91 -3.70 2.50
N GLU A 106 14.52 -4.69 1.72
CA GLU A 106 14.82 -6.10 1.99
C GLU A 106 16.30 -6.47 1.78
N GLN A 107 17.03 -5.77 0.91
CA GLN A 107 18.46 -6.04 0.68
C GLN A 107 19.35 -5.56 1.84
N ASP A 108 18.98 -4.46 2.49
CA ASP A 108 19.66 -3.93 3.69
C ASP A 108 19.08 -4.53 5.00
N ALA A 109 18.25 -5.56 4.89
CA ALA A 109 17.49 -6.10 6.01
C ALA A 109 18.35 -6.97 6.94
N LEU A 110 18.49 -6.53 8.19
CA LEU A 110 18.94 -7.39 9.27
C LEU A 110 17.74 -8.18 9.83
N PRO A 111 17.76 -9.52 9.86
CA PRO A 111 16.73 -10.31 10.53
C PRO A 111 16.64 -9.93 12.01
N ILE A 112 15.41 -9.76 12.50
CA ILE A 112 15.17 -9.32 13.88
C ILE A 112 15.75 -10.28 14.91
N ASP A 113 15.72 -11.59 14.65
CA ASP A 113 16.24 -12.60 15.57
C ASP A 113 17.75 -12.48 15.76
N LEU A 114 18.48 -12.22 14.66
CA LEU A 114 19.92 -11.98 14.69
C LEU A 114 20.25 -10.68 15.43
N PHE A 115 19.44 -9.65 15.20
CA PHE A 115 19.60 -8.37 15.88
C PHE A 115 19.37 -8.47 17.39
N ILE A 116 18.27 -9.10 17.83
CA ILE A 116 17.99 -9.29 19.27
C ILE A 116 19.16 -10.04 19.92
N LYS A 117 19.64 -11.11 19.28
CA LYS A 117 20.79 -11.88 19.76
C LYS A 117 22.06 -11.03 19.86
N SER A 118 22.30 -10.14 18.90
CA SER A 118 23.46 -9.22 18.92
C SER A 118 23.37 -8.19 20.05
N ILE A 119 22.17 -7.69 20.37
CA ILE A 119 21.96 -6.73 21.46
C ILE A 119 22.10 -7.42 22.82
N SER A 120 21.58 -8.64 22.97
CA SER A 120 21.74 -9.41 24.21
C SER A 120 23.19 -9.79 24.50
N MET A 121 24.05 -9.89 23.48
CA MET A 121 25.48 -10.19 23.62
C MET A 121 26.36 -8.95 23.75
N GLY A 122 25.86 -7.76 23.39
CA GLY A 122 26.63 -6.53 23.35
C GLY A 122 26.39 -5.64 24.57
N GLU A 123 27.45 -5.17 25.22
CA GLU A 123 27.35 -4.32 26.43
C GLU A 123 27.07 -2.83 26.15
N GLY A 124 26.89 -2.44 24.87
CA GLY A 124 26.85 -1.04 24.45
C GLY A 124 25.48 -0.35 24.49
N THR A 125 24.38 -1.09 24.57
CA THR A 125 23.02 -0.55 24.43
C THR A 125 22.38 -0.35 25.79
N LYS A 126 21.91 0.87 26.08
CA LYS A 126 21.21 1.18 27.33
C LYS A 126 19.71 1.05 27.16
N PHE A 127 19.03 0.45 28.14
CA PHE A 127 17.58 0.43 28.21
C PHE A 127 17.09 1.58 29.10
N VAL A 128 16.09 2.34 28.64
CA VAL A 128 15.45 3.42 29.39
C VAL A 128 13.98 3.06 29.68
N PRO A 129 13.41 3.59 30.79
CA PRO A 129 12.01 3.37 31.10
C PRO A 129 11.06 3.87 30.01
N GLY A 130 9.92 3.19 29.88
CA GLY A 130 8.87 3.48 28.91
C GLY A 130 8.83 2.48 27.77
N ASP A 131 7.90 2.70 26.85
CA ASP A 131 7.57 1.77 25.78
C ASP A 131 7.78 2.44 24.41
N ALA A 132 8.48 1.76 23.50
CA ALA A 132 8.70 2.22 22.13
C ALA A 132 7.95 1.36 21.14
N ILE A 133 7.07 1.97 20.36
CA ILE A 133 6.30 1.30 19.33
C ILE A 133 6.88 1.67 17.97
N PHE A 134 7.47 0.70 17.30
CA PHE A 134 8.05 0.83 15.96
C PHE A 134 7.05 0.33 14.93
N LEU A 135 6.48 1.23 14.14
CA LEU A 135 5.61 0.83 13.04
C LEU A 135 6.45 0.26 11.89
N THR A 136 6.15 -0.97 11.47
CA THR A 136 6.85 -1.64 10.37
C THR A 136 5.88 -2.39 9.45
N GLY A 137 6.13 -2.30 8.13
CA GLY A 137 5.45 -3.12 7.12
C GLY A 137 6.09 -4.50 6.93
N THR A 138 7.30 -4.71 7.45
CA THR A 138 8.07 -5.95 7.33
C THR A 138 8.32 -6.54 8.73
N PRO A 139 7.51 -7.51 9.18
CA PRO A 139 7.51 -7.97 10.58
C PRO A 139 8.78 -8.75 10.98
N ASN A 140 9.46 -9.36 10.00
CA ASN A 140 10.62 -10.23 10.23
C ASN A 140 11.97 -9.49 10.18
N ILE A 141 11.95 -8.20 9.85
CA ILE A 141 13.14 -7.37 9.65
C ILE A 141 13.17 -6.30 10.73
N VAL A 142 14.37 -5.92 11.20
CA VAL A 142 14.51 -4.83 12.16
C VAL A 142 14.00 -3.52 11.54
N PRO A 143 13.07 -2.81 12.19
CA PRO A 143 12.62 -1.51 11.69
C PRO A 143 13.79 -0.52 11.56
N HIS A 144 13.91 0.17 10.43
CA HIS A 144 15.00 1.14 10.22
C HIS A 144 15.03 2.25 11.28
N ALA A 145 13.88 2.70 11.77
CA ALA A 145 13.79 3.64 12.88
C ALA A 145 14.53 3.12 14.13
N MET A 146 14.43 1.82 14.43
CA MET A 146 15.14 1.22 15.56
C MET A 146 16.65 1.23 15.36
N LEU A 147 17.13 0.82 14.18
CA LEU A 147 18.56 0.85 13.84
C LEU A 147 19.12 2.28 13.92
N HIS A 148 18.39 3.26 13.40
CA HIS A 148 18.78 4.66 13.43
C HIS A 148 18.79 5.22 14.85
N ASN A 149 17.78 4.88 15.66
CA ASN A 149 17.73 5.27 17.06
C ASN A 149 18.94 4.75 17.84
N ILE A 150 19.33 3.49 17.64
CA ILE A 150 20.54 2.93 18.28
C ILE A 150 21.80 3.60 17.75
N LYS A 151 21.92 3.82 16.44
CA LYS A 151 23.10 4.44 15.83
C LYS A 151 23.38 5.83 16.41
N HIS A 152 22.35 6.62 16.64
CA HIS A 152 22.49 8.02 17.09
C HIS A 152 22.34 8.20 18.60
N ASN A 153 21.34 7.56 19.21
CA ASN A 153 21.01 7.75 20.61
C ASN A 153 21.59 6.64 21.51
N LYS A 154 21.96 5.48 20.95
CA LYS A 154 22.51 4.31 21.68
C LYS A 154 21.60 3.80 22.81
N VAL A 155 20.30 4.03 22.67
CA VAL A 155 19.29 3.74 23.69
C VAL A 155 18.15 2.94 23.06
N LEU A 156 17.63 1.97 23.81
CA LEU A 156 16.37 1.29 23.57
C LEU A 156 15.44 1.47 24.77
N HIS A 157 14.15 1.20 24.60
CA HIS A 157 13.19 1.27 25.70
C HIS A 157 13.07 -0.10 26.39
N GLU A 158 12.59 -0.14 27.62
CA GLU A 158 12.39 -1.41 28.36
C GLU A 158 11.46 -2.37 27.60
N ARG A 159 10.48 -1.83 26.86
CA ARG A 159 9.68 -2.61 25.91
C ARG A 159 9.73 -1.98 24.52
N ASN A 160 10.23 -2.76 23.57
CA ASN A 160 10.28 -2.39 22.15
C ASN A 160 9.28 -3.27 21.41
N ILE A 161 8.22 -2.63 20.91
CA ILE A 161 7.10 -3.30 20.25
C ILE A 161 7.19 -3.02 18.75
N MET A 162 7.38 -4.07 17.96
CA MET A 162 7.27 -3.99 16.50
C MET A 162 5.81 -4.19 16.11
N LEU A 163 5.19 -3.11 15.65
CA LEU A 163 3.79 -3.08 15.29
C LEU A 163 3.60 -3.14 13.78
N THR A 164 2.89 -4.16 13.30
CA THR A 164 2.53 -4.32 11.89
C THR A 164 1.01 -4.28 11.73
N VAL A 165 0.54 -3.40 10.85
CA VAL A 165 -0.89 -3.26 10.54
C VAL A 165 -1.18 -3.98 9.23
N ILE A 166 -2.09 -4.95 9.26
CA ILE A 166 -2.45 -5.78 8.11
C ILE A 166 -3.91 -5.51 7.77
N THR A 167 -4.17 -5.08 6.53
CA THR A 167 -5.54 -4.98 6.01
C THR A 167 -5.92 -6.31 5.37
N ARG A 168 -7.00 -6.94 5.84
CA ARG A 168 -7.56 -8.18 5.28
C ARG A 168 -8.65 -7.86 4.24
N ASP A 169 -8.84 -8.77 3.29
CA ASP A 169 -9.88 -8.68 2.24
C ASP A 169 -11.29 -9.04 2.77
N ILE A 170 -11.64 -8.54 3.96
CA ILE A 170 -12.97 -8.65 4.57
C ILE A 170 -13.42 -7.27 5.04
N PRO A 171 -14.73 -6.97 5.09
CA PRO A 171 -15.21 -5.62 5.38
C PRO A 171 -14.81 -5.14 6.77
N PHE A 172 -14.97 -5.98 7.79
CA PHE A 172 -14.64 -5.68 9.17
C PHE A 172 -13.96 -6.90 9.80
N VAL A 173 -12.98 -6.65 10.67
CA VAL A 173 -12.36 -7.70 11.50
C VAL A 173 -12.96 -7.63 12.91
N ASP A 174 -13.42 -8.78 13.41
CA ASP A 174 -13.93 -8.93 14.77
C ASP A 174 -12.87 -8.57 15.81
N ARG A 175 -13.30 -8.00 16.94
CA ARG A 175 -12.37 -7.49 17.98
C ARG A 175 -11.45 -8.57 18.55
N GLN A 176 -11.91 -9.83 18.61
CA GLN A 176 -11.12 -10.94 19.16
C GLN A 176 -9.98 -11.38 18.23
N ASP A 177 -10.20 -11.33 16.92
CA ASP A 177 -9.21 -11.74 15.90
C ASP A 177 -8.35 -10.56 15.39
N ARG A 178 -8.54 -9.38 16.00
CA ARG A 178 -7.92 -8.12 15.58
C ARG A 178 -6.45 -8.05 15.97
N ILE A 179 -6.03 -8.75 17.02
CA ILE A 179 -4.70 -8.58 17.61
C ILE A 179 -4.05 -9.94 17.74
N GLU A 180 -2.83 -10.06 17.21
CA GLU A 180 -1.96 -11.21 17.44
C GLU A 180 -0.65 -10.73 18.05
N LEU A 181 -0.24 -11.39 19.13
CA LEU A 181 0.86 -10.98 19.98
C LEU A 181 1.92 -12.09 20.03
N GLU A 182 3.17 -11.72 19.82
CA GLU A 182 4.32 -12.63 19.85
C GLU A 182 5.44 -12.03 20.70
N LYS A 183 5.89 -12.76 21.72
CA LYS A 183 7.06 -12.36 22.54
C LYS A 183 8.32 -12.93 21.92
N LEU A 184 9.23 -12.05 21.46
CA LEU A 184 10.50 -12.46 20.86
C LEU A 184 11.61 -12.59 21.91
N SER A 185 11.64 -11.68 22.89
CA SER A 185 12.55 -11.75 24.05
C SER A 185 12.01 -10.92 25.22
N GLU A 186 12.81 -10.67 26.25
CA GLU A 186 12.40 -9.91 27.44
C GLU A 186 11.98 -8.47 27.11
N HIS A 187 12.74 -7.79 26.25
CA HIS A 187 12.54 -6.39 25.88
C HIS A 187 11.92 -6.20 24.48
N PHE A 188 11.65 -7.28 23.75
CA PHE A 188 11.19 -7.21 22.36
C PHE A 188 9.92 -8.02 22.13
N TYR A 189 8.93 -7.35 21.55
CA TYR A 189 7.60 -7.89 21.28
C TYR A 189 7.21 -7.58 19.84
N ARG A 190 6.43 -8.47 19.24
CA ARG A 190 5.85 -8.27 17.91
C ARG A 190 4.33 -8.31 18.04
N VAL A 191 3.68 -7.36 17.38
CA VAL A 191 2.23 -7.18 17.40
C VAL A 191 1.73 -7.04 15.98
N PHE A 192 0.75 -7.86 15.63
CA PHE A 192 -0.02 -7.70 14.41
C PHE A 192 -1.40 -7.16 14.76
N ILE A 193 -1.82 -6.11 14.05
CA ILE A 193 -3.18 -5.58 14.13
C ILE A 193 -3.86 -5.76 12.78
N TYR A 194 -4.99 -6.45 12.78
CA TYR A 194 -5.76 -6.77 11.60
C TYR A 194 -6.97 -5.86 11.47
N TYR A 195 -7.09 -5.18 10.33
CA TYR A 195 -8.26 -4.38 9.97
C TYR A 195 -8.90 -4.90 8.69
N GLY A 196 -10.22 -4.75 8.57
CA GLY A 196 -10.93 -4.95 7.33
C GLY A 196 -10.85 -3.71 6.43
N PHE A 197 -11.17 -3.85 5.15
CA PHE A 197 -11.10 -2.74 4.20
C PHE A 197 -12.11 -1.61 4.45
N LYS A 198 -13.13 -1.81 5.32
CA LYS A 198 -14.05 -0.76 5.78
C LYS A 198 -13.78 -0.30 7.22
N ASP A 199 -12.84 -0.93 7.93
CA ASP A 199 -12.48 -0.47 9.27
C ASP A 199 -11.78 0.90 9.20
N GLN A 200 -11.96 1.71 10.24
CA GLN A 200 -11.16 2.91 10.45
C GLN A 200 -10.06 2.57 11.46
N PRO A 201 -8.77 2.49 11.04
CA PRO A 201 -7.69 2.14 11.94
C PRO A 201 -7.54 3.16 13.07
N ASN A 202 -7.48 2.67 14.31
CA ASN A 202 -7.18 3.46 15.50
C ASN A 202 -6.12 2.72 16.31
N ILE A 203 -4.85 3.09 16.12
CA ILE A 203 -3.73 2.38 16.73
C ILE A 203 -3.71 2.52 18.26
N PRO A 204 -3.91 3.71 18.86
CA PRO A 204 -4.02 3.83 20.31
C PRO A 204 -5.09 2.92 20.94
N GLU A 205 -6.29 2.85 20.34
CA GLU A 205 -7.38 1.99 20.86
C GLU A 205 -7.04 0.50 20.75
N ALA A 206 -6.47 0.09 19.62
CA ALA A 206 -6.07 -1.31 19.43
C ALA A 206 -4.87 -1.69 20.31
N LEU A 207 -3.95 -0.75 20.61
CA LEU A 207 -2.86 -0.98 21.56
C LEU A 207 -3.37 -1.11 22.99
N GLN A 208 -4.35 -0.31 23.40
CA GLN A 208 -4.95 -0.47 24.71
C GLN A 208 -5.49 -1.89 24.91
N GLN A 209 -6.17 -2.44 23.89
CA GLN A 209 -6.65 -3.83 23.90
C GLN A 209 -5.49 -4.84 23.94
N ALA A 210 -4.40 -4.59 23.21
CA ALA A 210 -3.20 -5.45 23.24
C ALA A 210 -2.53 -5.47 24.63
N TYR A 211 -2.42 -4.31 25.28
CA TYR A 211 -1.82 -4.19 26.62
C TYR A 211 -2.69 -4.87 27.68
N GLU A 212 -4.01 -4.78 27.58
CA GLU A 212 -4.94 -5.51 28.44
C GLU A 212 -4.77 -7.04 28.31
N GLN A 213 -4.58 -7.55 27.08
CA GLN A 213 -4.30 -8.98 26.85
C GLN A 213 -2.95 -9.44 27.43
N TRP A 214 -1.97 -8.54 27.52
CA TRP A 214 -0.65 -8.81 28.11
C TRP A 214 -0.58 -8.59 29.63
N ASP A 215 -1.66 -8.12 30.25
CA ASP A 215 -1.67 -7.66 31.65
C ASP A 215 -0.58 -6.59 31.91
N PHE A 216 -0.36 -5.72 30.93
CA PHE A 216 0.56 -4.59 31.03
C PHE A 216 -0.18 -3.29 31.30
N GLU A 217 0.43 -2.41 32.09
CA GLU A 217 -0.08 -1.06 32.29
C GLU A 217 0.03 -0.27 30.98
N TYR A 218 -1.11 0.18 30.48
CA TYR A 218 -1.18 1.04 29.30
C TYR A 218 -1.14 2.51 29.73
N ASP A 219 -0.01 3.16 29.50
CA ASP A 219 0.12 4.61 29.63
C ASP A 219 0.64 5.23 28.33
N LEU A 220 -0.27 5.85 27.57
CA LEU A 220 0.04 6.54 26.32
C LEU A 220 1.08 7.67 26.51
N MET A 221 1.19 8.25 27.72
CA MET A 221 2.19 9.27 28.06
C MET A 221 3.60 8.71 28.26
N GLN A 222 3.75 7.39 28.40
CA GLN A 222 5.03 6.67 28.43
C GLN A 222 5.34 5.96 27.11
N ILE A 223 4.37 5.85 26.19
CA ILE A 223 4.53 5.22 24.87
C ILE A 223 5.03 6.21 23.82
N SER A 224 6.19 5.97 23.22
CA SER A 224 6.73 6.74 22.10
C SER A 224 6.55 5.98 20.78
N PHE A 225 5.94 6.64 19.78
CA PHE A 225 5.73 6.04 18.47
C PHE A 225 6.86 6.40 17.52
N PHE A 226 7.64 5.41 17.11
CA PHE A 226 8.70 5.56 16.14
C PHE A 226 8.17 5.19 14.75
N ILE A 227 8.13 6.19 13.87
CA ILE A 227 7.72 6.01 12.48
C ILE A 227 8.93 6.31 11.60
N SER A 228 9.30 5.36 10.74
CA SER A 228 10.26 5.64 9.67
C SER A 228 9.58 6.43 8.57
N ARG A 229 10.10 7.62 8.26
CA ARG A 229 9.77 8.33 7.02
C ARG A 229 10.85 8.07 5.99
N GLU A 230 10.49 7.30 4.98
CA GLU A 230 11.37 7.03 3.84
C GLU A 230 11.36 8.24 2.91
N ARG A 231 12.46 9.00 2.87
CA ARG A 231 12.67 10.02 1.83
C ARG A 231 13.50 9.38 0.74
N ILE A 232 12.83 9.08 -0.35
CA ILE A 232 13.43 8.56 -1.58
C ILE A 232 14.27 9.68 -2.21
N MET A 233 15.58 9.42 -2.33
CA MET A 233 16.55 10.26 -2.99
C MET A 233 16.97 9.59 -4.30
N HIS A 234 17.01 10.37 -5.38
CA HIS A 234 17.40 9.92 -6.71
C HIS A 234 18.87 9.48 -6.71
N THR A 235 19.16 8.27 -7.19
CA THR A 235 20.51 7.87 -7.61
C THR A 235 20.45 7.59 -9.11
N VAL A 236 21.34 8.25 -9.83
CA VAL A 236 21.37 8.15 -11.29
C VAL A 236 21.84 6.76 -11.67
N GLY A 237 20.97 5.93 -12.25
CA GLY A 237 21.39 4.82 -13.11
C GLY A 237 20.88 3.41 -12.81
N GLU A 238 20.12 3.17 -11.74
CA GLU A 238 19.67 1.80 -11.42
C GLU A 238 18.16 1.71 -11.10
N GLY A 239 17.42 0.98 -11.93
CA GLY A 239 16.06 0.52 -11.64
C GLY A 239 14.99 0.95 -12.64
N MET A 240 14.75 2.26 -12.81
CA MET A 240 13.63 2.78 -13.60
C MET A 240 14.08 3.87 -14.59
N ALA A 241 13.33 4.07 -15.68
CA ALA A 241 13.55 5.18 -16.60
C ALA A 241 13.50 6.53 -15.85
N PRO A 242 14.43 7.48 -16.10
CA PRO A 242 14.57 8.71 -15.28
C PRO A 242 13.31 9.57 -15.17
N TRP A 243 12.49 9.62 -16.23
CA TRP A 243 11.25 10.40 -16.20
C TRP A 243 10.16 9.74 -15.34
N ARG A 244 10.09 8.40 -15.32
CA ARG A 244 9.17 7.65 -14.46
C ARG A 244 9.60 7.76 -13.00
N GLU A 245 10.90 7.75 -12.75
CA GLU A 245 11.45 7.96 -11.40
C GLU A 245 11.10 9.36 -10.87
N LYS A 246 11.29 10.41 -11.67
CA LYS A 246 10.90 11.78 -11.30
C LYS A 246 9.40 11.90 -11.02
N LEU A 247 8.57 11.24 -11.82
CA LEU A 247 7.12 11.16 -11.61
C LEU A 247 6.80 10.45 -10.29
N PHE A 248 7.43 9.31 -10.01
CA PHE A 248 7.25 8.55 -8.78
C PHE A 248 7.66 9.36 -7.54
N ILE A 249 8.82 10.02 -7.57
CA ILE A 249 9.28 10.90 -6.48
C ILE A 249 8.28 12.03 -6.23
N SER A 250 7.73 12.64 -7.29
CA SER A 250 6.72 13.69 -7.17
C SER A 250 5.42 13.16 -6.53
N MET A 251 4.98 11.95 -6.91
CA MET A 251 3.79 11.33 -6.33
C MET A 251 4.00 10.98 -4.84
N GLN A 252 5.16 10.43 -4.50
CA GLN A 252 5.52 10.05 -3.12
C GLN A 252 5.49 11.28 -2.19
N ARG A 253 6.01 12.43 -2.66
CA ARG A 253 6.01 13.70 -1.89
C ARG A 253 4.62 14.22 -1.57
N ASN A 254 3.63 13.90 -2.40
CA ASN A 254 2.24 14.34 -2.24
C ASN A 254 1.37 13.34 -1.45
N THR A 255 1.96 12.25 -0.93
CA THR A 255 1.23 11.26 -0.14
C THR A 255 1.09 11.75 1.31
N SER A 256 -0.12 11.66 1.87
CA SER A 256 -0.38 12.02 3.26
C SER A 256 0.46 11.17 4.23
N PRO A 257 0.88 11.73 5.38
CA PRO A 257 1.53 10.96 6.43
C PRO A 257 0.76 9.72 6.86
N VAL A 258 1.48 8.63 7.08
CA VAL A 258 0.92 7.38 7.61
C VAL A 258 0.43 7.56 9.06
N SER A 259 1.02 8.48 9.82
CA SER A 259 0.60 8.87 11.18
C SER A 259 -0.85 9.36 11.25
N ASP A 260 -1.26 10.16 10.27
CA ASP A 260 -2.57 10.81 10.24
C ASP A 260 -3.67 9.77 9.93
N PHE A 261 -3.34 8.79 9.08
CA PHE A 261 -4.23 7.68 8.77
C PHE A 261 -4.47 6.75 9.97
N TYR A 262 -3.46 6.57 10.82
CA TYR A 262 -3.52 5.68 11.99
C TYR A 262 -3.99 6.37 13.29
N GLN A 263 -4.38 7.65 13.21
CA GLN A 263 -4.87 8.45 14.34
C GLN A 263 -3.88 8.52 15.52
N ILE A 264 -2.57 8.49 15.24
CA ILE A 264 -1.55 8.55 16.29
C ILE A 264 -1.38 10.02 16.73
N PRO A 265 -1.41 10.32 18.04
CA PRO A 265 -1.25 11.69 18.53
C PRO A 265 0.09 12.31 18.08
N PRO A 266 0.09 13.49 17.42
CA PRO A 266 1.29 14.05 16.79
C PRO A 266 2.38 14.43 17.79
N ASN A 267 2.02 14.71 19.04
CA ASN A 267 2.96 15.02 20.13
C ASN A 267 3.71 13.79 20.68
N ARG A 268 3.40 12.58 20.19
CA ARG A 268 4.04 11.31 20.59
C ARG A 268 4.75 10.60 19.45
N VAL A 269 4.75 11.19 18.26
CA VAL A 269 5.41 10.63 17.08
C VAL A 269 6.84 11.14 17.01
N VAL A 270 7.80 10.22 17.01
CA VAL A 270 9.18 10.47 16.64
C VAL A 270 9.40 9.96 15.23
N GLU A 271 9.58 10.89 14.30
CA GLU A 271 9.83 10.55 12.90
C GLU A 271 11.33 10.50 12.65
N LEU A 272 11.83 9.30 12.37
CA LEU A 272 13.22 9.10 11.97
C LEU A 272 13.26 8.97 10.45
N GLY A 273 13.69 10.06 9.80
CA GLY A 273 13.85 10.11 8.36
C GLY A 273 15.09 9.34 7.92
N THR A 274 14.94 8.36 7.04
CA THR A 274 16.05 7.74 6.33
C THR A 274 16.05 8.21 4.88
N GLN A 275 17.24 8.50 4.34
CA GLN A 275 17.40 8.78 2.92
C GLN A 275 17.70 7.47 2.21
N ILE A 276 16.78 7.02 1.35
CA ILE A 276 16.97 5.81 0.55
C ILE A 276 17.40 6.25 -0.83
N GLN A 277 18.57 5.79 -1.25
CA GLN A 277 19.10 5.99 -2.60
C GLN A 277 18.45 4.95 -3.52
N MET A 278 17.67 5.42 -4.50
CA MET A 278 17.12 4.57 -5.57
C MET A 278 18.03 4.50 -6.76
#